data_AF-A0ABD3GW05-F1
#
_entry.id   AF-A0ABD3GW05-F1
#
_cell.length_a   1.000
_cell.length_b   1.000
_cell.length_c   1.000
_cell.angle_alpha   90.00
_cell.angle_beta   90.00
_cell.angle_gamma   90.00
#
_symmetry.space_group_name_H-M   'P 1'
#
loop_
_entity.id
_entity.type
_entity.pdbx_description
1 polymer ?
#
loop_
_entity_poly.entity_id
_entity_poly.type
_entity_poly.pdbx_seq_one_letter_code
_entity_poly.pdbx_strand_id
1 'polypeptide(L)'
;MPGFLFKASEKVENGDDTDYKRWIDDDKLSQKYRKAKMSVTHFRRGNWDVYIGRHSAGARRAGISASVCIWGNPFPMRDERDHERAEVVAKYERWLLDPKQDAMVQRARRELKGKCLACWCSPKQCHGDVLAWVANVESLEEINRRRMELGIREVAYNGDVQ
;
A
#
# COMPACT_ATOMS: atom_id res chain seq x y z
N MET A 1 25.67 -40.51 -15.61
CA MET A 1 24.77 -40.43 -14.44
C MET A 1 25.50 -41.02 -13.24
N PRO A 2 25.99 -40.16 -12.33
CA PRO A 2 25.39 -40.05 -10.99
C PRO A 2 25.27 -38.56 -10.60
N GLY A 3 24.29 -38.06 -9.86
CA GLY A 3 23.73 -38.54 -8.60
C GLY A 3 23.61 -37.26 -7.75
N PHE A 4 22.48 -36.55 -7.87
CA PHE A 4 22.27 -35.28 -7.16
C PHE A 4 22.16 -35.53 -5.65
N LEU A 5 23.18 -35.08 -4.92
CA LEU A 5 23.19 -35.06 -3.46
C LEU A 5 22.31 -33.89 -2.99
N PHE A 6 21.13 -34.19 -2.46
CA PHE A 6 20.27 -33.22 -1.79
C PHE A 6 20.97 -32.80 -0.49
N LYS A 7 21.45 -31.55 -0.41
CA LYS A 7 21.90 -30.97 0.86
C LYS A 7 20.74 -30.26 1.56
N ALA A 8 20.77 -30.43 2.87
CA ALA A 8 19.70 -30.18 3.83
C ALA A 8 19.19 -28.73 3.86
N SER A 9 17.93 -28.62 4.26
CA SER A 9 17.23 -27.39 4.63
C SER A 9 18.02 -26.61 5.69
N GLU A 10 18.56 -25.47 5.32
CA GLU A 10 18.99 -24.46 6.29
C GLU A 10 17.76 -23.70 6.79
N LYS A 11 17.73 -23.56 8.11
CA LYS A 11 16.62 -23.01 8.89
C LYS A 11 16.38 -21.57 8.48
N VAL A 12 15.11 -21.23 8.24
CA VAL A 12 14.65 -19.85 8.08
C VAL A 12 14.68 -19.21 9.46
N GLU A 13 15.81 -18.61 9.84
CA GLU A 13 15.90 -17.83 11.07
C GLU A 13 15.17 -16.49 10.88
N ASN A 14 14.26 -16.22 11.82
CA ASN A 14 13.37 -15.07 11.87
C ASN A 14 14.18 -13.75 11.80
N GLY A 15 14.15 -13.09 10.65
CA GLY A 15 14.83 -11.81 10.40
C GLY A 15 13.99 -10.61 10.85
N ASP A 16 14.58 -9.81 11.73
CA ASP A 16 14.15 -8.55 12.34
C ASP A 16 13.41 -7.55 11.41
N ASP A 17 12.30 -7.00 11.93
CA ASP A 17 11.27 -6.13 11.35
C ASP A 17 11.67 -4.63 11.33
N THR A 18 12.98 -4.34 11.18
CA THR A 18 13.54 -2.98 11.28
C THR A 18 13.69 -2.24 9.96
N ASP A 19 13.73 -2.95 8.82
CA ASP A 19 13.97 -2.34 7.50
C ASP A 19 12.78 -1.51 6.97
N TYR A 20 11.56 -1.81 7.45
CA TYR A 20 10.34 -1.10 7.03
C TYR A 20 10.17 0.27 7.72
N LYS A 21 10.75 0.45 8.92
CA LYS A 21 10.72 1.71 9.66
C LYS A 21 11.34 2.87 8.86
N ARG A 22 12.32 2.58 7.99
CA ARG A 22 12.99 3.59 7.18
C ARG A 22 12.12 4.24 6.09
N TRP A 23 11.08 3.54 5.62
CA TRP A 23 10.07 4.10 4.71
C TRP A 23 8.99 4.90 5.45
N ILE A 24 8.71 4.52 6.70
CA ILE A 24 7.75 5.18 7.59
C ILE A 24 8.32 6.49 8.17
N ASP A 25 9.60 6.50 8.53
CA ASP A 25 10.22 7.56 9.33
C ASP A 25 10.73 8.75 8.49
N ASP A 26 10.81 8.63 7.16
CA ASP A 26 11.26 9.72 6.29
C ASP A 26 10.07 10.53 5.75
N ASP A 27 9.63 11.50 6.55
CA ASP A 27 8.63 12.53 6.21
C ASP A 27 8.90 13.17 4.83
N LYS A 28 10.16 13.17 4.35
CA LYS A 28 10.54 13.70 3.03
C LYS A 28 10.04 12.86 1.87
N LEU A 29 9.93 11.53 2.01
CA LEU A 29 9.43 10.66 0.96
C LEU A 29 7.92 10.82 0.78
N SER A 30 7.17 10.87 1.89
CA SER A 30 5.73 11.21 1.91
C SER A 30 5.47 12.59 1.30
N GLN A 31 6.30 13.60 1.65
CA GLN A 31 6.22 14.93 1.04
C GLN A 31 6.54 14.96 -0.47
N LYS A 32 7.50 14.13 -0.94
CA LYS A 32 7.86 14.04 -2.36
C LYS A 32 6.72 13.47 -3.21
N TYR A 33 5.98 12.48 -2.69
CA TYR A 33 4.80 11.92 -3.36
C TYR A 33 3.60 12.90 -3.39
N ARG A 34 3.42 13.74 -2.37
CA ARG A 34 2.37 14.77 -2.32
C ARG A 34 2.46 15.87 -3.38
N LYS A 35 3.64 16.10 -3.97
CA LYS A 35 3.90 17.25 -4.86
C LYS A 35 3.59 16.97 -6.34
N ALA A 36 3.52 15.70 -6.74
CA ALA A 36 2.88 15.31 -8.00
C ALA A 36 1.36 15.28 -7.79
N LYS A 37 0.53 15.30 -8.84
CA LYS A 37 -0.96 15.19 -8.80
C LYS A 37 -1.53 13.92 -8.09
N MET A 38 -0.70 13.21 -7.33
CA MET A 38 -0.86 11.96 -6.62
C MET A 38 -1.33 12.20 -5.16
N SER A 39 -2.28 13.11 -4.96
CA SER A 39 -2.62 13.55 -3.60
C SER A 39 -3.71 12.67 -2.98
N VAL A 40 -3.41 12.08 -1.82
CA VAL A 40 -4.43 11.57 -0.91
C VAL A 40 -4.89 12.73 -0.03
N THR A 41 -6.14 13.16 -0.16
CA THR A 41 -6.73 14.21 0.66
C THR A 41 -7.59 13.63 1.79
N HIS A 42 -7.80 14.42 2.83
CA HIS A 42 -8.82 14.11 3.82
C HIS A 42 -10.19 14.19 3.15
N PHE A 43 -11.07 13.19 3.31
CA PHE A 43 -12.32 13.14 2.53
C PHE A 43 -13.30 14.32 2.77
N ARG A 44 -13.21 15.02 3.93
CA ARG A 44 -13.95 16.29 4.18
C ARG A 44 -13.29 17.53 3.60
N ARG A 45 -12.13 17.39 2.97
CA ARG A 45 -11.31 18.52 2.49
C ARG A 45 -11.10 18.42 0.99
N GLY A 46 -11.36 19.54 0.31
CA GLY A 46 -11.06 19.70 -1.12
C GLY A 46 -11.92 18.83 -2.03
N ASN A 47 -11.57 18.88 -3.31
CA ASN A 47 -12.14 18.02 -4.35
C ASN A 47 -11.34 16.72 -4.43
N TRP A 48 -12.05 15.61 -4.58
CA TRP A 48 -11.48 14.28 -4.76
C TRP A 48 -12.34 13.47 -5.72
N ASP A 49 -11.74 12.47 -6.36
CA ASP A 49 -12.40 11.68 -7.39
C ASP A 49 -12.94 10.35 -6.84
N VAL A 50 -12.19 9.73 -5.92
CA VAL A 50 -12.54 8.40 -5.39
C VAL A 50 -12.32 8.34 -3.88
N TYR A 51 -13.36 7.93 -3.16
CA TYR A 51 -13.23 7.57 -1.75
C TYR A 51 -12.63 6.17 -1.62
N ILE A 52 -11.55 6.06 -0.84
CA ILE A 52 -10.79 4.81 -0.67
C ILE A 52 -10.79 4.32 0.78
N GLY A 53 -11.53 4.99 1.67
CA GLY A 53 -11.64 4.62 3.07
C GLY A 53 -12.59 3.44 3.30
N ARG A 54 -12.66 3.00 4.54
CA ARG A 54 -13.63 1.98 4.97
C ARG A 54 -15.06 2.53 4.97
N HIS A 55 -16.03 1.63 4.93
CA HIS A 55 -17.46 1.93 5.14
C HIS A 55 -17.76 2.24 6.63
N SER A 56 -17.15 3.31 7.13
CA SER A 56 -17.29 3.78 8.50
C SER A 56 -18.63 4.49 8.73
N ALA A 57 -18.96 4.83 9.98
CA ALA A 57 -20.10 5.70 10.27
C ALA A 57 -19.98 7.07 9.58
N GLY A 58 -18.75 7.59 9.42
CA GLY A 58 -18.50 8.82 8.68
C GLY A 58 -18.83 8.68 7.19
N ALA A 59 -18.42 7.57 6.57
CA ALA A 59 -18.72 7.28 5.16
C ALA A 59 -20.23 7.14 4.93
N ARG A 60 -20.92 6.38 5.78
CA ARG A 60 -22.38 6.21 5.72
C ARG A 60 -23.13 7.53 5.80
N ARG A 61 -22.75 8.40 6.75
CA ARG A 61 -23.36 9.74 6.89
C ARG A 61 -23.10 10.65 5.69
N ALA A 62 -22.01 10.41 4.96
CA ALA A 62 -21.68 11.13 3.75
C ALA A 62 -22.33 10.51 2.48
N GLY A 63 -23.21 9.52 2.62
CA GLY A 63 -23.88 8.86 1.49
C GLY A 63 -22.97 7.93 0.68
N ILE A 64 -21.81 7.55 1.22
CA ILE A 64 -20.83 6.71 0.55
C ILE A 64 -21.24 5.25 0.71
N SER A 65 -21.51 4.58 -0.41
CA SER A 65 -21.89 3.16 -0.45
C SER A 65 -20.75 2.23 0.02
N ALA A 66 -21.11 1.07 0.57
CA ALA A 66 -20.16 0.01 0.86
C ALA A 66 -19.40 -0.47 -0.39
N SER A 67 -20.04 -0.45 -1.56
CA SER A 67 -19.46 -0.91 -2.82
C SER A 67 -18.26 -0.09 -3.30
N VAL A 68 -18.15 1.17 -2.88
CA VAL A 68 -16.97 2.02 -3.20
C VAL A 68 -15.86 1.89 -2.17
N CYS A 69 -16.13 1.30 -1.00
CA CYS A 69 -15.17 1.16 0.11
C CYS A 69 -14.25 -0.08 -0.03
N ILE A 70 -14.22 -0.71 -1.20
CA ILE A 70 -13.40 -1.90 -1.50
C ILE A 70 -11.89 -1.65 -1.35
N TRP A 71 -11.47 -0.38 -1.42
CA TRP A 71 -10.09 0.06 -1.30
C TRP A 71 -9.62 0.24 0.14
N GLY A 72 -10.55 0.15 1.11
CA GLY A 72 -10.25 0.37 2.52
C GLY A 72 -9.23 -0.65 3.04
N ASN A 73 -8.28 -0.18 3.84
CA ASN A 73 -7.36 -1.06 4.56
C ASN A 73 -8.16 -2.11 5.35
N PRO A 74 -7.94 -3.44 5.23
CA PRO A 74 -8.65 -4.44 6.03
C PRO A 74 -8.15 -4.55 7.48
N PHE A 75 -6.97 -4.01 7.80
CA PHE A 75 -6.36 -4.05 9.14
C PHE A 75 -6.77 -2.84 10.01
N PRO A 76 -7.63 -3.00 11.03
CA PRO A 76 -8.06 -1.90 11.88
C PRO A 76 -6.92 -1.42 12.77
N MET A 77 -6.82 -0.11 12.97
CA MET A 77 -6.02 0.45 14.06
C MET A 77 -6.68 0.12 15.39
N ARG A 78 -5.87 -0.27 16.38
CA ARG A 78 -6.31 -0.54 17.76
C ARG A 78 -6.15 0.67 18.67
N ASP A 79 -5.32 1.62 18.28
CA ASP A 79 -5.16 2.91 18.94
C ASP A 79 -4.77 4.00 17.92
N GLU A 80 -4.74 5.26 18.35
CA GLU A 80 -4.53 6.41 17.47
C GLU A 80 -3.06 6.86 17.34
N ARG A 81 -2.12 6.14 17.97
CA ARG A 81 -0.70 6.49 17.99
C ARG A 81 -0.09 6.24 16.62
N ASP A 82 0.96 6.99 16.30
CA ASP A 82 1.53 6.96 14.96
C ASP A 82 2.26 5.64 14.65
N HIS A 83 2.75 4.90 15.66
CA HIS A 83 3.33 3.57 15.44
C HIS A 83 2.30 2.53 14.98
N GLU A 84 1.10 2.52 15.55
CA GLU A 84 0.01 1.61 15.16
C GLU A 84 -0.44 1.92 13.74
N ARG A 85 -0.54 3.21 13.40
CA ARG A 85 -0.81 3.68 12.04
C ARG A 85 0.21 3.15 11.04
N ALA A 86 1.49 3.26 11.39
CA ALA A 86 2.57 2.77 10.55
C ALA A 86 2.50 1.26 10.35
N GLU A 87 2.21 0.51 11.41
CA GLU A 87 2.06 -0.94 11.37
C GLU A 87 0.89 -1.38 10.49
N VAL A 88 -0.29 -0.75 10.62
CA VAL A 88 -1.45 -1.14 9.78
C VAL A 88 -1.27 -0.74 8.32
N VAL A 89 -0.53 0.33 8.03
CA VAL A 89 -0.16 0.69 6.65
C VAL A 89 0.86 -0.30 6.09
N ALA A 90 1.80 -0.79 6.91
CA ALA A 90 2.72 -1.87 6.55
C ALA A 90 1.99 -3.13 6.14
N LYS A 91 1.04 -3.55 7.00
CA LYS A 91 0.22 -4.74 6.76
C LYS A 91 -0.59 -4.57 5.48
N TYR A 92 -1.13 -3.38 5.25
CA TYR A 92 -1.84 -3.08 4.01
C TYR A 92 -0.96 -3.18 2.77
N GLU A 93 0.25 -2.60 2.80
CA GLU A 93 1.18 -2.69 1.68
C GLU A 93 1.52 -4.15 1.37
N ARG A 94 1.95 -4.92 2.39
CA ARG A 94 2.30 -6.34 2.23
C ARG A 94 1.12 -7.14 1.68
N TRP A 95 -0.08 -6.88 2.18
CA TRP A 95 -1.30 -7.53 1.71
C TRP A 95 -1.63 -7.16 0.26
N LEU A 96 -1.60 -5.87 -0.10
CA LEU A 96 -1.95 -5.39 -1.43
C LEU A 96 -0.95 -5.88 -2.49
N LEU A 97 0.32 -6.02 -2.13
CA LEU A 97 1.37 -6.50 -3.01
C LEU A 97 1.52 -8.03 -3.00
N ASP A 98 0.74 -8.76 -2.20
CA ASP A 98 0.69 -10.22 -2.25
C ASP A 98 0.13 -10.66 -3.63
N PRO A 99 0.71 -11.70 -4.28
CA PRO A 99 0.20 -12.22 -5.56
C PRO A 99 -1.30 -12.51 -5.57
N LYS A 100 -1.87 -12.91 -4.43
CA LYS A 100 -3.31 -13.18 -4.30
C LYS A 100 -4.18 -11.93 -4.47
N GLN A 101 -3.61 -10.73 -4.35
CA GLN A 101 -4.28 -9.46 -4.56
C GLN A 101 -4.04 -8.86 -5.95
N ASP A 102 -3.47 -9.62 -6.89
CA ASP A 102 -3.21 -9.14 -8.27
C ASP A 102 -4.45 -8.48 -8.89
N ALA A 103 -5.61 -9.14 -8.83
CA ALA A 103 -6.86 -8.59 -9.36
C ALA A 103 -7.19 -7.20 -8.78
N MET A 104 -6.88 -6.96 -7.50
CA MET A 104 -7.07 -5.65 -6.86
C MET A 104 -6.05 -4.62 -7.33
N VAL A 105 -4.78 -5.02 -7.51
CA VAL A 105 -3.72 -4.17 -8.08
C VAL A 105 -4.06 -3.75 -9.50
N GLN A 106 -4.44 -4.69 -10.37
CA GLN A 106 -4.82 -4.39 -11.75
C GLN A 106 -6.05 -3.48 -11.80
N ARG A 107 -7.02 -3.70 -10.90
CA ARG A 107 -8.17 -2.82 -10.77
C ARG A 107 -7.76 -1.42 -10.32
N ALA A 108 -6.86 -1.29 -9.36
CA ALA A 108 -6.34 0.01 -8.89
C ALA A 108 -5.68 0.78 -10.05
N ARG A 109 -4.86 0.12 -10.87
CA ARG A 109 -4.23 0.73 -12.06
C ARG A 109 -5.25 1.21 -13.09
N ARG A 110 -6.35 0.49 -13.28
CA ARG A 110 -7.41 0.91 -14.21
C ARG A 110 -8.28 2.04 -13.64
N GLU A 111 -8.65 1.94 -12.37
CA GLU A 111 -9.69 2.80 -11.78
C GLU A 111 -9.14 4.02 -11.04
N LEU A 112 -7.89 4.00 -10.57
CA LEU A 112 -7.32 5.02 -9.68
C LEU A 112 -6.14 5.78 -10.27
N LYS A 113 -5.60 5.36 -11.43
CA LYS A 113 -4.49 6.04 -12.10
C LYS A 113 -4.84 7.50 -12.37
N GLY A 114 -3.96 8.42 -11.94
CA GLY A 114 -4.10 9.86 -12.09
C GLY A 114 -5.20 10.53 -11.24
N LYS A 115 -5.90 9.79 -10.37
CA LYS A 115 -7.02 10.32 -9.56
C LYS A 115 -6.58 10.86 -8.20
N CYS A 116 -7.32 11.84 -7.71
CA CYS A 116 -7.24 12.31 -6.34
C CYS A 116 -8.04 11.39 -5.40
N LEU A 117 -7.36 10.75 -4.45
CA LEU A 117 -7.97 9.78 -3.54
C LEU A 117 -8.36 10.43 -2.22
N ALA A 118 -9.52 10.07 -1.68
CA ALA A 118 -10.02 10.57 -0.41
C ALA A 118 -10.01 9.49 0.67
N CYS A 119 -9.38 9.79 1.81
CA CYS A 119 -9.38 8.94 2.99
C CYS A 119 -9.55 9.76 4.26
N TRP A 120 -10.07 9.16 5.33
CA TRP A 120 -10.15 9.82 6.64
C TRP A 120 -8.78 9.99 7.31
N CYS A 121 -7.81 9.12 7.01
CA CYS A 121 -6.51 9.12 7.67
C CYS A 121 -5.59 10.27 7.24
N SER A 122 -5.73 10.78 6.01
CA SER A 122 -4.94 11.91 5.51
C SER A 122 -5.21 13.17 6.35
N PRO A 123 -4.22 14.01 6.68
CA PRO A 123 -2.86 14.05 6.14
C PRO A 123 -1.83 13.24 6.96
N LYS A 124 -2.25 12.44 7.94
CA LYS A 124 -1.34 11.46 8.54
C LYS A 124 -1.07 10.34 7.54
N GLN A 125 -0.07 9.50 7.83
CA GLN A 125 0.24 8.34 7.01
C GLN A 125 -1.02 7.52 6.72
N CYS A 126 -1.22 7.18 5.45
CA CYS A 126 -2.46 6.63 4.95
C CYS A 126 -2.19 5.45 4.02
N HIS A 127 -3.05 4.43 4.08
CA HIS A 127 -3.03 3.34 3.10
C HIS A 127 -3.24 3.83 1.66
N GLY A 128 -3.90 4.99 1.52
CA GLY A 128 -4.07 5.65 0.24
C GLY A 128 -2.76 6.03 -0.43
N ASP A 129 -1.70 6.29 0.34
CA ASP A 129 -0.39 6.64 -0.23
C ASP A 129 0.19 5.44 -0.99
N VAL A 130 0.06 4.24 -0.41
CA VAL A 130 0.41 2.96 -1.05
C VAL A 130 -0.44 2.73 -2.29
N LEU A 131 -1.75 2.89 -2.17
CA LEU A 131 -2.69 2.64 -3.27
C LEU A 131 -2.47 3.61 -4.44
N ALA A 132 -2.23 4.88 -4.16
CA ALA A 132 -1.90 5.90 -5.15
C ALA A 132 -0.58 5.55 -5.85
N TRP A 133 0.42 5.05 -5.13
CA TRP A 133 1.67 4.63 -5.73
C TRP A 133 1.47 3.44 -6.69
N VAL A 134 0.82 2.37 -6.22
CA VAL A 134 0.54 1.16 -7.02
C VAL A 134 -0.29 1.46 -8.27
N ALA A 135 -1.26 2.38 -8.19
CA ALA A 135 -2.10 2.76 -9.31
C ALA A 135 -1.36 3.54 -10.41
N ASN A 136 -0.23 4.16 -10.11
CA ASN A 136 0.48 5.08 -11.01
C ASN A 136 1.83 4.56 -11.53
N VAL A 137 2.22 3.34 -11.15
CA VAL A 137 3.39 2.61 -11.69
C VAL A 137 2.93 1.56 -12.69
N GLU A 138 3.76 1.32 -13.70
CA GLU A 138 3.41 0.47 -14.86
C GLU A 138 3.59 -1.02 -14.55
N SER A 139 4.52 -1.38 -13.67
CA SER A 139 4.79 -2.77 -13.30
C SER A 139 5.22 -2.91 -11.84
N LEU A 140 5.19 -4.15 -11.32
CA LEU A 140 5.80 -4.44 -10.02
C LEU A 140 7.33 -4.36 -10.08
N GLU A 141 7.94 -4.67 -11.22
CA GLU A 141 9.38 -4.44 -11.41
C GLU A 141 9.73 -2.97 -11.21
N GLU A 142 8.88 -2.04 -11.63
CA GLU A 142 9.04 -0.62 -11.35
C GLU A 142 8.91 -0.30 -9.85
N ILE A 143 7.96 -0.95 -9.15
CA ILE A 143 7.80 -0.87 -7.70
C ILE A 143 9.10 -1.34 -7.00
N ASN A 144 9.56 -2.54 -7.34
CA ASN A 144 10.74 -3.16 -6.73
C ASN A 144 12.02 -2.40 -7.07
N ARG A 145 12.18 -1.92 -8.31
CA ARG A 145 13.29 -1.05 -8.70
C ARG A 145 13.32 0.23 -7.87
N ARG A 146 12.19 0.93 -7.74
CA ARG A 146 12.10 2.14 -6.90
C ARG A 146 12.37 1.84 -5.42
N ARG A 147 11.98 0.66 -4.91
CA ARG A 147 12.30 0.22 -3.55
C ARG A 147 13.81 -0.02 -3.38
N MET A 148 14.43 -0.71 -4.32
CA MET A 148 15.88 -0.95 -4.33
C MET A 148 16.68 0.34 -4.43
N GLU A 149 16.26 1.30 -5.25
CA GLU A 149 16.83 2.66 -5.32
C GLU A 149 16.73 3.41 -3.98
N LEU A 150 15.74 3.08 -3.16
CA LEU A 150 15.53 3.63 -1.82
C LEU A 150 16.15 2.78 -0.70
N GLY A 151 16.87 1.69 -1.03
CA GLY A 151 17.48 0.77 -0.07
C GLY A 151 16.48 -0.09 0.70
N ILE A 152 15.27 -0.26 0.17
CA ILE A 152 14.17 -1.05 0.76
C ILE A 152 14.13 -2.41 0.07
N ARG A 153 13.98 -3.50 0.85
CA ARG A 153 13.90 -4.87 0.29
C ARG A 153 12.76 -5.03 -0.70
N GLU A 154 13.00 -5.92 -1.66
CA GLU A 154 12.04 -6.37 -2.66
C GLU A 154 10.77 -6.95 -2.01
N VAL A 155 9.63 -6.71 -2.66
CA VAL A 155 8.37 -7.40 -2.38
C VAL A 155 8.14 -8.43 -3.47
N ALA A 156 8.08 -9.70 -3.08
CA ALA A 156 7.85 -10.80 -4.00
C ALA A 156 6.40 -10.74 -4.50
N TYR A 157 6.23 -10.43 -5.79
CA TYR A 157 4.97 -10.70 -6.48
C TYR A 157 5.27 -11.59 -7.69
N ASN A 158 4.61 -12.75 -7.69
CA ASN A 158 4.72 -13.83 -8.67
C ASN A 158 3.45 -13.89 -9.53
N GLY A 159 2.90 -12.74 -9.92
CA GLY A 159 1.79 -12.67 -10.86
C GLY A 159 2.35 -12.48 -12.26
N ASP A 160 2.39 -13.55 -13.06
CA ASP A 160 2.69 -13.46 -14.48
C ASP A 160 1.64 -12.57 -15.16
N VAL A 161 2.10 -11.53 -15.85
CA VAL A 161 1.27 -10.77 -16.80
C VAL A 161 1.21 -11.60 -18.07
N GLN A 162 0.09 -12.30 -18.29
CA GLN A 162 -0.24 -12.86 -19.60
C GLN A 162 -0.82 -11.78 -20.53
#